data_AF-A0A376H0D9-F1
#
_entry.id   AF-A0A376H0D9-F1
#
_cell.length_a   1.000
_cell.length_b   1.000
_cell.length_c   1.000
_cell.angle_alpha   90.00
_cell.angle_beta   90.00
_cell.angle_gamma   90.00
#
_symmetry.space_group_name_H-M   'P 1'
#
loop_
_entity.id
_entity.type
_entity.pdbx_description
1 polymer ?
#
loop_
_entity_poly.entity_id
_entity_poly.type
_entity_poly.pdbx_seq_one_letter_code
_entity_poly.pdbx_strand_id
1 'polypeptide(L)' 'MKKIYWLRRIAVLLFMFGIGVFATGQAPTWLKIGFPTTVMLWLMIYDEAMFEREMKRRDRVTRNEKQKEPTPVPASVSK' A
#
# COMPACT_ATOMS: atom_id res chain seq x y z
N MET A 1 -7.49 8.78 1.21
CA MET A 1 -7.51 8.31 2.61
C MET A 1 -8.27 6.99 2.81
N LYS A 2 -9.47 6.78 2.23
CA LYS A 2 -10.32 5.59 2.47
C LYS A 2 -9.76 4.23 1.99
N LYS A 3 -8.94 4.19 0.93
CA LYS A 3 -8.42 2.93 0.34
C LYS A 3 -7.67 2.02 1.34
N ILE A 4 -6.83 2.58 2.23
CA ILE A 4 -6.07 1.75 3.20
C ILE A 4 -6.95 1.18 4.30
N TYR A 5 -7.95 1.92 4.76
CA TYR A 5 -8.88 1.41 5.77
C TYR A 5 -9.68 0.22 5.25
N TRP A 6 -9.99 0.24 3.95
CA TRP A 6 -10.66 -0.87 3.29
C TRP A 6 -9.75 -2.09 3.19
N LEU A 7 -8.47 -1.91 2.82
CA LEU A 7 -7.50 -3.00 2.85
C LEU A 7 -7.31 -3.57 4.26
N ARG A 8 -7.16 -2.72 5.28
CA ARG A 8 -6.97 -3.19 6.66
C ARG A 8 -8.14 -4.06 7.16
N ARG A 9 -9.37 -3.76 6.75
CA ARG A 9 -10.55 -4.60 7.07
C ARG A 9 -10.51 -5.97 6.40
N ILE A 10 -10.06 -6.04 5.14
CA ILE A 10 -9.99 -7.31 4.42
C ILE A 10 -8.87 -8.19 5.00
N ALA A 11 -7.73 -7.63 5.41
CA ALA A 11 -6.69 -8.35 6.14
C ALA A 11 -7.24 -9.03 7.41
N VAL A 12 -8.00 -8.27 8.21
CA VAL A 12 -8.57 -8.78 9.47
C VAL A 12 -9.63 -9.84 9.21
N LEU A 13 -10.47 -9.67 8.18
CA LEU A 13 -11.43 -10.68 7.77
C LEU A 13 -10.73 -11.97 7.32
N LEU A 14 -9.70 -11.86 6.47
CA LEU A 14 -8.89 -13.00 6.04
C LEU A 14 -8.27 -13.69 7.25
N PHE A 15 -7.66 -12.94 8.17
CA PHE A 15 -7.01 -13.51 9.35
C PHE A 15 -8.00 -14.26 10.26
N MET A 16 -9.16 -13.67 10.57
CA MET A 16 -10.22 -14.37 11.32
C MET A 16 -10.74 -15.60 10.58
N PHE A 17 -10.87 -15.52 9.25
CA PHE A 17 -11.32 -16.64 8.44
C PHE A 17 -10.30 -17.79 8.44
N GLY A 18 -9.01 -17.48 8.35
CA GLY A 18 -7.93 -18.46 8.44
C GLY A 18 -7.91 -19.19 9.77
N ILE A 19 -8.09 -18.45 10.88
CA ILE A 19 -8.22 -19.05 12.22
C ILE A 19 -9.49 -19.90 12.32
N GLY A 20 -10.61 -19.42 11.77
CA GLY A 20 -11.88 -20.15 11.78
C GLY A 20 -11.79 -21.49 11.02
N VAL A 21 -11.13 -21.49 9.85
CA VAL A 21 -10.88 -22.69 9.03
C VAL A 21 -9.90 -23.65 9.72
N PHE A 22 -8.88 -23.11 10.40
CA PHE A 22 -7.94 -23.91 11.18
C PHE A 22 -8.62 -24.56 12.40
N ALA A 23 -9.50 -23.83 13.08
CA ALA A 23 -10.23 -24.28 14.26
C ALA A 23 -11.30 -25.34 13.95
N THR A 24 -11.84 -25.39 12.73
CA THR A 24 -12.93 -26.33 12.39
C THR A 24 -12.46 -27.76 12.14
N GLY A 25 -11.15 -28.01 11.91
CA GLY A 25 -10.58 -29.37 11.74
C GLY A 25 -11.04 -30.17 10.51
N GLN A 26 -12.18 -29.82 9.90
CA GLN A 26 -12.79 -30.43 8.72
C GLN A 26 -12.82 -29.47 7.52
N ALA A 27 -11.75 -28.72 7.30
CA ALA A 27 -11.66 -27.83 6.15
C ALA A 27 -11.45 -28.64 4.85
N PRO A 28 -12.30 -28.48 3.81
CA PRO A 28 -12.15 -29.16 2.53
C PRO A 28 -10.84 -28.76 1.85
N THR A 29 -10.21 -29.70 1.13
CA THR A 29 -8.87 -29.53 0.51
C THR A 29 -8.80 -28.33 -0.41
N TRP A 30 -9.88 -28.03 -1.13
CA TRP A 30 -10.01 -26.85 -1.99
C TRP A 30 -9.90 -25.54 -1.21
N LEU A 31 -10.41 -25.50 0.02
CA LEU A 31 -10.34 -24.33 0.88
C LEU A 31 -8.93 -24.17 1.47
N LYS A 32 -8.27 -25.28 1.81
CA LYS A 32 -6.88 -25.28 2.27
C LYS A 32 -5.90 -24.72 1.23
N ILE A 33 -6.19 -24.91 -0.06
CA ILE A 33 -5.36 -24.41 -1.17
C ILE A 33 -5.83 -23.01 -1.61
N GLY A 34 -7.13 -22.78 -1.72
CA GLY A 34 -7.72 -21.51 -2.14
C GLY A 34 -7.44 -20.38 -1.15
N PHE A 35 -7.35 -20.69 0.15
CA PHE A 35 -7.10 -19.72 1.20
C PHE A 35 -5.71 -19.07 1.12
N PRO A 36 -4.58 -19.80 1.16
CA PRO A 36 -3.25 -19.20 1.02
C PRO A 36 -3.09 -18.51 -0.34
N THR A 37 -3.70 -19.04 -1.40
CA THR A 37 -3.67 -18.41 -2.73
C THR A 37 -4.36 -17.03 -2.72
N THR A 38 -5.52 -16.95 -2.08
CA THR A 38 -6.27 -15.69 -1.95
C THR A 38 -5.55 -14.71 -1.03
N VAL A 39 -4.97 -15.18 0.08
CA VAL A 39 -4.14 -14.36 0.97
C VAL A 39 -2.94 -13.79 0.22
N MET A 40 -2.25 -14.60 -0.59
CA MET A 40 -1.10 -14.16 -1.36
C MET A 40 -1.46 -13.10 -2.41
N LEU A 41 -2.55 -13.32 -3.15
CA LEU A 41 -3.05 -12.39 -4.15
C LEU A 41 -3.51 -11.07 -3.51
N TRP A 42 -4.10 -11.16 -2.32
CA TRP A 42 -4.47 -10.00 -1.52
C TRP A 42 -3.25 -9.22 -1.01
N LEU A 43 -2.20 -9.92 -0.57
CA LEU A 43 -0.93 -9.32 -0.16
C LEU A 43 -0.25 -8.56 -1.31
N MET A 44 -0.30 -9.12 -2.52
CA MET A 44 0.28 -8.50 -3.70
C MET A 44 -0.38 -7.15 -4.02
N ILE A 45 -1.71 -7.09 -3.96
CA ILE A 45 -2.47 -5.83 -4.11
C ILE A 45 -2.18 -4.86 -2.95
N TYR A 46 -1.95 -5.40 -1.73
CA TYR A 46 -1.58 -4.58 -0.58
C TYR A 46 -0.22 -3.91 -0.77
N ASP A 47 0.79 -4.65 -1.24
CA ASP A 47 2.12 -4.11 -1.50
C ASP A 47 2.09 -3.03 -2.57
N GLU A 48 1.36 -3.24 -3.66
CA GLU A 48 1.20 -2.24 -4.72
C GLU A 48 0.54 -0.96 -4.20
N ALA A 49 -0.50 -1.09 -3.36
CA ALA A 49 -1.19 0.06 -2.75
C ALA A 49 -0.32 0.80 -1.71
N MET A 50 0.57 0.11 -1.01
CA MET A 50 1.56 0.72 -0.11
C MET A 50 2.64 1.45 -0.92
N PHE A 51 3.14 0.81 -1.97
CA PHE A 51 4.17 1.34 -2.85
C PHE A 51 3.73 2.62 -3.57
N GLU A 52 2.49 2.65 -4.09
CA GLU A 52 1.92 3.83 -4.75
C GLU A 52 1.87 5.04 -3.79
N ARG A 53 1.60 4.80 -2.50
CA ARG A 53 1.60 5.88 -1.50
C ARG A 53 2.98 6.39 -1.17
N GLU A 54 3.95 5.49 -1.12
CA GLU A 54 5.34 5.86 -0.83
C GLU A 54 5.97 6.62 -2.00
N MET A 55 5.71 6.18 -3.23
CA MET A 55 6.01 6.91 -4.47
C MET A 55 5.41 8.32 -4.43
N LYS A 56 4.11 8.44 -4.16
CA LYS A 56 3.42 9.74 -4.09
C LYS A 56 3.95 10.65 -2.99
N ARG A 57 4.49 10.10 -1.90
CA ARG A 57 5.20 10.88 -0.87
C ARG A 57 6.55 11.36 -1.38
N ARG A 58 7.33 10.49 -2.01
CA ARG A 58 8.64 10.85 -2.59
C ARG A 58 8.48 11.96 -3.62
N ASP A 59 7.54 11.85 -4.56
CA ASP A 59 7.28 12.88 -5.58
C ASP A 59 6.94 14.25 -4.97
N ARG A 60 6.21 14.27 -3.85
CA ARG A 60 5.93 15.53 -3.14
C ARG A 60 7.18 16.12 -2.50
N VAL A 61 8.08 15.30 -1.99
CA VAL A 61 9.35 15.75 -1.40
C VAL A 61 10.24 16.35 -2.49
N THR A 62 10.46 15.65 -3.60
CA THR A 62 11.27 16.15 -4.72
C THR A 62 10.69 17.42 -5.33
N ARG A 63 9.36 17.52 -5.44
CA ARG A 63 8.70 18.73 -5.93
C ARG A 63 8.90 19.93 -4.99
N ASN A 64 8.79 19.71 -3.69
CA ASN A 64 9.03 20.77 -2.70
C ASN A 64 10.51 21.18 -2.65
N GLU A 65 11.44 20.27 -2.90
CA GLU A 65 12.88 20.55 -2.97
C GLU A 65 13.23 21.39 -4.20
N LYS A 66 12.73 21.02 -5.39
CA LYS A 66 12.83 21.81 -6.62
C LYS A 66 12.26 23.22 -6.48
N GLN A 67 11.20 23.39 -5.68
CA GLN A 67 10.58 24.69 -5.44
C GLN A 67 11.33 25.54 -4.40
N LYS A 68 12.20 24.91 -3.60
CA LYS A 68 13.06 25.60 -2.64
C LYS A 68 14.38 26.07 -3.24
N GLU A 69 14.75 25.65 -4.45
CA GLU A 69 15.85 26.29 -5.19
C GLU A 69 15.44 27.74 -5.48
N PRO A 70 16.13 28.74 -4.89
CA PRO A 70 15.92 30.12 -5.27
C PRO A 70 16.33 30.25 -6.74
N THR A 71 15.40 30.76 -7.54
CA THR A 71 15.64 31.14 -8.92
C THR A 71 16.95 31.93 -8.98
N PRO A 72 17.88 31.65 -9.92
CA PRO A 72 19.05 32.50 -10.07
C PRO A 72 18.53 33.90 -10.39
N VAL A 73 18.71 34.81 -9.42
CA VAL A 73 18.33 36.21 -9.56
C VAL A 73 18.98 36.71 -10.85
N PRO A 74 18.20 37.23 -11.82
CA PRO A 74 18.79 37.71 -13.06
C PRO A 74 19.81 38.79 -12.71
N ALA A 75 21.07 38.54 -13.08
CA ALA A 75 22.20 39.43 -12.88
C ALA A 75 22.12 40.66 -13.81
N SER A 76 21.01 41.39 -13.78
CA SER A 76 20.75 42.57 -14.61
C SER A 76 20.30 43.80 -13.83
N VAL A 77 20.55 43.84 -12.51
CA VAL A 77 20.40 45.05 -11.70
C VAL A 77 21.69 45.32 -10.93
N SER A 78 22.71 45.78 -11.64
CA SER A 78 23.73 46.66 -11.06
C SER A 78 23.99 47.75 -12.07
N LYS A 79 23.45 48.92 -11.74
CA LYS A 79 23.53 50.18 -12.46
C LYS A 79 24.89 50.82 -12.26
#